data_AF-A0A3D4NUH0-F1
#
_entry.id   AF-A0A3D4NUH0-F1
#
_cell.length_a   1.000
_cell.length_b   1.000
_cell.length_c   1.000
_cell.angle_alpha   90.00
_cell.angle_beta   90.00
_cell.angle_gamma   90.00
#
_symmetry.space_group_name_H-M   'P 1'
#
loop_
_entity.id
_entity.type
_entity.pdbx_description
1 polymer ?
#
loop_
_entity_poly.entity_id
_entity_poly.type
_entity_poly.pdbx_seq_one_letter_code
_entity_poly.pdbx_strand_id
1 'polypeptide(L)'
;MSKNRYPRLLGILPLLGTLLLGGCNMTLLDPKGQVGLDERNLIITATLLMLLVVIPVIVMTFLFAWKYRASNTNATYTPKWNHSTKIEIAVWTIPILIIIALGYITYEST
;
A
#
# COMPACT_ATOMS: atom_id res chain seq x y z
N MET A 1 36.62 -22.90 15.41
CA MET A 1 36.52 -22.55 13.97
C MET A 1 35.13 -21.96 13.73
N SER A 2 34.94 -20.65 13.98
CA SER A 2 33.62 -20.01 13.91
C SER A 2 33.38 -19.44 12.51
N LYS A 3 32.44 -20.04 11.76
CA LYS A 3 32.02 -19.55 10.44
C LYS A 3 30.92 -18.51 10.62
N ASN A 4 31.30 -17.23 10.65
CA ASN A 4 30.34 -16.12 10.56
C ASN A 4 29.66 -16.13 9.18
N ARG A 5 28.36 -16.47 9.16
CA ARG A 5 27.53 -16.56 7.95
C ARG A 5 26.60 -15.35 7.85
N TYR A 6 27.14 -14.17 7.53
CA TYR A 6 26.33 -12.95 7.31
C TYR A 6 26.52 -12.24 5.96
N PRO A 7 26.32 -12.87 4.78
CA PRO A 7 26.38 -12.12 3.52
C PRO A 7 25.01 -11.75 2.91
N ARG A 8 23.86 -12.12 3.49
CA ARG A 8 22.54 -11.86 2.86
C ARG A 8 21.78 -10.63 3.36
N LEU A 9 22.00 -10.21 4.61
CA LEU A 9 21.36 -9.01 5.18
C LEU A 9 22.03 -7.70 4.74
N LEU A 10 23.33 -7.74 4.42
CA LEU A 10 24.13 -6.58 4.01
C LEU A 10 23.75 -6.04 2.61
N GLY A 11 23.11 -6.85 1.76
CA GLY A 11 22.68 -6.45 0.41
C GLY A 11 21.34 -5.71 0.34
N ILE A 12 20.54 -5.74 1.41
CA ILE A 12 19.20 -5.08 1.45
C ILE A 12 19.34 -3.59 1.77
N LEU A 13 20.36 -3.22 2.56
CA LEU A 13 20.63 -1.85 2.98
C LEU A 13 20.87 -0.86 1.81
N PRO A 14 21.71 -1.17 0.78
CA PRO A 14 21.90 -0.27 -0.35
C PRO A 14 20.65 -0.18 -1.24
N LEU A 15 19.84 -1.24 -1.33
CA LEU A 15 18.62 -1.27 -2.13
C LEU A 15 17.49 -0.41 -1.52
N LEU A 16 17.43 -0.36 -0.18
CA LEU A 16 16.54 0.56 0.54
C LEU A 16 17.01 2.01 0.40
N GLY A 17 18.33 2.24 0.36
CA GLY A 17 18.92 3.56 0.12
C GLY A 17 18.53 4.11 -1.26
N THR A 18 18.67 3.32 -2.34
CA THR A 18 18.32 3.80 -3.70
C THR A 18 16.83 4.10 -3.87
N LEU A 19 15.93 3.39 -3.18
CA LEU A 19 14.49 3.69 -3.15
C LEU A 19 14.18 5.05 -2.50
N LEU A 20 14.93 5.44 -1.48
CA LEU A 20 14.74 6.71 -0.78
C LEU A 20 15.32 7.92 -1.54
N LEU A 21 16.27 7.70 -2.46
CA LEU A 21 16.92 8.76 -3.24
C LEU A 21 16.19 9.13 -4.55
N GLY A 22 15.14 8.40 -4.96
CA GLY A 22 14.44 8.63 -6.23
C GLY A 22 13.63 9.93 -6.35
N GLY A 23 13.55 10.75 -5.29
CA GLY A 23 12.68 11.94 -5.24
C GLY A 23 13.37 13.31 -5.36
N CYS A 24 14.68 13.36 -5.62
CA CYS A 24 15.46 14.60 -5.45
C CYS A 24 15.13 15.74 -6.43
N ASN A 25 14.42 15.46 -7.54
CA ASN A 25 13.92 16.48 -8.48
C ASN A 25 12.52 16.11 -8.98
N MET A 26 11.51 16.34 -8.14
CA MET A 26 10.09 16.13 -8.51
C MET A 26 9.57 17.33 -9.31
N THR A 27 9.96 17.45 -10.58
CA THR A 27 9.43 18.49 -11.51
C THR A 27 7.91 18.44 -11.65
N LEU A 28 7.30 17.27 -11.44
CA LEU A 28 5.84 17.10 -11.40
C LEU A 28 5.19 17.68 -10.13
N LEU A 29 5.94 17.82 -9.03
CA LEU A 29 5.43 18.38 -7.76
C LEU A 29 5.82 19.86 -7.57
N ASP A 30 6.58 20.47 -8.47
CA ASP A 30 6.87 21.92 -8.50
C ASP A 30 6.44 22.55 -9.84
N PRO A 31 5.12 22.60 -10.11
CA PRO A 31 4.59 23.17 -11.35
C PRO A 31 4.78 24.70 -11.38
N LYS A 32 5.12 25.23 -12.56
CA LYS A 32 5.30 26.67 -12.78
C LYS A 32 4.09 27.37 -13.42
N GLY A 33 2.99 26.65 -13.66
CA GLY A 33 1.77 27.17 -14.28
C GLY A 33 0.50 26.65 -13.59
N GLN A 34 -0.62 27.36 -13.75
CA GLN A 34 -1.89 27.11 -13.04
C GLN A 34 -2.42 25.68 -13.28
N VAL A 35 -2.46 25.22 -14.53
CA VAL A 35 -2.91 23.86 -14.87
C VAL A 35 -2.04 22.79 -14.17
N GLY A 36 -0.73 23.04 -14.03
CA GLY A 36 0.15 22.12 -13.33
C GLY A 36 -0.08 22.06 -11.82
N LEU A 37 -0.57 23.15 -11.21
CA LEU A 37 -0.95 23.17 -9.79
C LEU A 37 -2.17 22.29 -9.53
N ASP A 38 -3.16 22.34 -10.41
CA ASP A 38 -4.38 21.54 -10.29
C ASP A 38 -4.07 20.05 -10.49
N GLU A 39 -3.27 19.70 -11.50
CA GLU A 39 -2.78 18.33 -11.73
C GLU A 39 -1.95 17.79 -10.55
N ARG A 40 -1.03 18.60 -10.01
CA ARG A 40 -0.27 18.22 -8.80
C ARG A 40 -1.21 17.87 -7.65
N ASN A 41 -2.22 18.71 -7.40
CA ASN A 41 -3.16 18.50 -6.30
C ASN A 41 -4.00 17.23 -6.51
N LEU A 42 -4.41 16.96 -7.75
CA LEU A 42 -5.09 15.70 -8.11
C LEU A 42 -4.19 14.48 -7.86
N ILE A 43 -2.94 14.50 -8.33
CA ILE A 43 -1.98 13.40 -8.13
C ILE A 43 -1.72 13.14 -6.64
N ILE A 44 -1.48 14.20 -5.86
CA ILE A 44 -1.24 14.07 -4.42
C ILE A 44 -2.48 13.50 -3.71
N THR A 45 -3.66 14.03 -4.01
CA THR A 45 -4.91 13.61 -3.37
C THR A 45 -5.26 12.16 -3.73
N ALA A 46 -5.11 11.77 -5.00
CA ALA A 46 -5.32 10.40 -5.46
C ALA A 46 -4.33 9.42 -4.82
N THR A 47 -3.05 9.78 -4.77
CA THR A 47 -2.00 8.94 -4.15
C THR A 47 -2.28 8.72 -2.66
N LEU A 48 -2.68 9.76 -1.93
CA LEU A 48 -3.02 9.67 -0.51
C LEU A 48 -4.26 8.80 -0.27
N LEU A 49 -5.31 8.96 -1.08
CA LEU A 49 -6.53 8.16 -0.99
C LEU A 49 -6.27 6.67 -1.28
N MET A 50 -5.43 6.35 -2.27
CA MET A 50 -5.05 4.97 -2.54
C MET A 50 -4.20 4.37 -1.40
N LEU A 51 -3.28 5.15 -0.82
CA LEU A 51 -2.45 4.72 0.31
C LEU A 51 -3.27 4.30 1.54
N LEU A 52 -4.40 4.96 1.77
CA LEU A 52 -5.32 4.63 2.88
C LEU A 52 -5.78 3.17 2.83
N VAL A 53 -6.02 2.60 1.65
CA VAL A 53 -6.42 1.18 1.50
C VAL A 53 -5.21 0.25 1.43
N VAL A 54 -4.13 0.70 0.80
CA VAL A 54 -2.93 -0.12 0.61
C VAL A 54 -2.26 -0.45 1.96
N ILE A 55 -2.13 0.54 2.86
CA ILE A 55 -1.47 0.33 4.17
C ILE A 55 -2.15 -0.79 4.99
N PRO A 56 -3.48 -0.76 5.24
CA PRO A 56 -4.17 -1.83 5.93
C PRO A 56 -3.99 -3.21 5.30
N VAL A 57 -4.01 -3.31 3.96
CA VAL A 57 -3.81 -4.58 3.26
C VAL A 57 -2.42 -5.15 3.53
N ILE A 58 -1.39 -4.31 3.48
CA ILE A 58 -0.01 -4.72 3.80
C ILE A 58 0.08 -5.18 5.25
N VAL A 59 -0.48 -4.42 6.19
CA VAL A 59 -0.49 -4.76 7.62
C VAL A 59 -1.21 -6.08 7.86
N MET A 60 -2.41 -6.27 7.31
CA MET A 60 -3.17 -7.52 7.41
C MET A 60 -2.40 -8.71 6.84
N THR A 61 -1.69 -8.51 5.73
CA THR A 61 -0.85 -9.56 5.12
C THR A 61 0.23 -10.03 6.08
N PHE A 62 0.97 -9.09 6.70
CA PHE A 62 2.00 -9.44 7.69
C PHE A 62 1.41 -10.07 8.96
N LEU A 63 0.29 -9.54 9.44
CA LEU A 63 -0.42 -10.08 10.61
C LEU A 63 -0.89 -11.52 10.37
N PHE A 64 -1.48 -11.81 9.21
CA PHE A 64 -1.92 -13.17 8.88
C PHE A 64 -0.75 -14.12 8.67
N ALA A 65 0.32 -13.67 7.99
CA ALA A 65 1.53 -14.46 7.82
C ALA A 65 2.17 -14.86 9.16
N TRP A 66 2.16 -13.96 10.16
CA TRP A 66 2.69 -14.25 11.49
C TRP A 66 1.73 -15.09 12.34
N LYS A 67 0.44 -14.72 12.38
CA LYS A 67 -0.57 -15.34 13.25
C LYS A 67 -0.91 -16.76 12.84
N TYR A 68 -1.04 -17.03 11.54
CA TYR A 68 -1.45 -18.33 11.00
C TYR A 68 -0.27 -19.18 10.48
N ARG A 69 0.96 -18.86 10.91
CA ARG A 69 2.15 -19.66 10.58
C ARG A 69 2.01 -21.08 11.14
N ALA A 70 2.50 -22.08 10.41
CA ALA A 70 2.43 -23.50 10.77
C ALA A 70 2.95 -23.86 12.17
N SER A 71 3.88 -23.07 12.72
CA SER A 71 4.40 -23.29 14.08
C SER A 71 3.40 -22.91 15.19
N ASN A 72 2.33 -22.19 14.87
CA ASN A 72 1.38 -21.68 15.86
C ASN A 72 0.14 -22.60 15.93
N THR A 73 0.08 -23.42 16.97
CA THR A 73 -1.02 -24.37 17.20
C THR A 73 -2.24 -23.75 17.86
N ASN A 74 -2.15 -22.51 18.34
CA ASN A 74 -3.25 -21.82 19.03
C ASN A 74 -4.23 -21.11 18.07
N ALA A 75 -3.89 -20.98 16.78
CA ALA A 75 -4.75 -20.32 15.82
C ALA A 75 -5.85 -21.27 15.32
N THR A 76 -7.08 -20.77 15.24
CA THR A 76 -8.22 -21.53 14.68
C THR A 76 -7.95 -21.85 13.20
N TYR A 77 -7.77 -23.13 12.88
CA TYR A 77 -7.54 -23.60 11.52
C TYR A 77 -8.87 -24.10 10.92
N THR A 78 -9.37 -23.40 9.91
CA THR A 78 -10.63 -23.73 9.21
C THR A 78 -10.37 -24.06 7.73
N PRO A 79 -10.11 -25.33 7.36
CA PRO A 79 -9.68 -25.69 6.00
C PRO A 79 -10.79 -25.64 4.94
N LYS A 80 -12.07 -25.64 5.35
CA LYS A 80 -13.23 -25.60 4.43
C LYS A 80 -13.88 -24.23 4.31
N TRP A 81 -13.36 -23.22 4.99
CA TRP A 81 -13.93 -21.88 4.92
C TRP A 81 -13.47 -21.19 3.63
N ASN A 82 -14.42 -20.90 2.75
CA ASN A 82 -14.16 -20.38 1.40
C ASN A 82 -15.05 -19.18 1.03
N HIS A 83 -16.13 -18.94 1.78
CA HIS A 83 -17.08 -17.88 1.48
C HIS A 83 -17.51 -17.15 2.74
N SER A 84 -17.52 -15.82 2.67
CA SER A 84 -18.09 -14.95 3.69
C SER A 84 -18.60 -13.68 3.06
N THR A 85 -19.92 -13.61 2.91
CA THR A 85 -20.62 -12.47 2.32
C THR A 85 -20.28 -11.16 3.03
N LYS A 86 -20.04 -11.19 4.34
CA LYS A 86 -19.66 -9.98 5.12
C LYS A 86 -18.30 -9.43 4.68
N ILE A 87 -17.32 -10.30 4.46
CA ILE A 87 -15.97 -9.90 4.05
C ILE A 87 -15.98 -9.48 2.59
N GLU A 88 -16.69 -10.20 1.74
CA GLU A 88 -16.85 -9.82 0.34
C GLU A 88 -17.44 -8.43 0.20
N ILE A 89 -18.56 -8.14 0.88
CA ILE A 89 -19.17 -6.80 0.85
C ILE A 89 -18.16 -5.73 1.30
N ALA A 90 -17.41 -5.95 2.39
CA ALA A 90 -16.41 -4.98 2.85
C ALA A 90 -15.30 -4.73 1.82
N VAL A 91 -14.75 -5.80 1.23
CA VAL A 91 -13.66 -5.71 0.24
C VAL A 91 -14.12 -5.05 -1.06
N TRP A 92 -15.38 -5.19 -1.45
CA TRP A 92 -15.95 -4.51 -2.63
C TRP A 92 -16.34 -3.06 -2.36
N THR A 93 -17.01 -2.80 -1.24
CA THR A 93 -17.56 -1.47 -0.94
C THR A 93 -16.49 -0.41 -0.70
N ILE A 94 -15.41 -0.76 0.00
CA ILE A 94 -14.34 0.19 0.33
C ILE A 94 -13.70 0.78 -0.94
N PRO A 95 -13.24 -0.02 -1.94
CA PRO A 95 -12.74 0.52 -3.20
C PRO A 95 -13.77 1.31 -4.00
N ILE A 96 -15.03 0.86 -4.06
CA ILE A 96 -16.09 1.56 -4.80
C ILE A 96 -16.31 2.96 -4.24
N LEU A 97 -16.36 3.12 -2.91
CA LEU A 97 -16.53 4.42 -2.27
C LEU A 97 -15.38 5.38 -2.59
N ILE A 98 -14.15 4.89 -2.66
CA ILE A 98 -12.97 5.70 -3.00
C ILE A 98 -13.02 6.16 -4.45
N ILE A 99 -13.40 5.28 -5.38
CA ILE A 99 -13.56 5.64 -6.78
C ILE A 99 -14.67 6.67 -6.97
N ILE A 100 -15.79 6.55 -6.23
CA ILE A 100 -16.86 7.55 -6.25
C ILE A 100 -16.34 8.91 -5.76
N ALA A 101 -15.61 8.94 -4.64
CA ALA A 101 -15.03 10.17 -4.09
C ALA A 101 -14.02 10.81 -5.07
N LEU A 102 -13.15 10.00 -5.68
CA LEU A 102 -12.20 10.47 -6.69
C LEU A 102 -12.90 10.98 -7.94
N GLY A 103 -13.90 10.25 -8.44
CA GLY A 103 -14.68 10.66 -9.61
C GLY A 103 -15.38 12.01 -9.39
N TYR A 104 -15.90 12.25 -8.18
CA TYR A 104 -16.47 13.54 -7.82
C TYR A 104 -15.42 14.66 -7.82
N ILE A 105 -14.26 14.43 -7.20
CA ILE A 105 -13.17 15.41 -7.19
C ILE A 105 -12.70 15.71 -8.62
N THR A 106 -12.57 14.69 -9.46
CA THR A 106 -12.17 14.85 -10.87
C THR A 106 -13.20 15.64 -11.67
N TYR A 107 -14.50 15.40 -11.44
CA TYR A 107 -15.59 16.12 -12.11
C TYR A 107 -15.58 17.62 -11.76
N GLU A 108 -15.39 17.98 -10.50
CA GLU A 108 -15.30 19.39 -10.09
C GLU A 108 -14.02 20.08 -10.59
N SER A 109 -12.93 19.31 -10.80
CA SER A 109 -11.66 19.86 -11.30
C SER A 109 -11.58 20.04 -12.81
N THR A 110 -12.48 19.41 -13.58
CA THR A 110 -12.53 19.49 -15.05
C THR A 110 -13.49 20.58 -15.50
#